data_AF-A0A261F9K0-F1
#
_entry.id   AF-A0A261F9K0-F1
#
_cell.length_a   1.000
_cell.length_b   1.000
_cell.length_c   1.000
_cell.angle_alpha   90.00
_cell.angle_beta   90.00
_cell.angle_gamma   90.00
#
_symmetry.space_group_name_H-M   'P 1'
#
loop_
_entity.id
_entity.type
_entity.pdbx_description
1 polymer ?
#
loop_
_entity_poly.entity_id
_entity_poly.type
_entity_poly.pdbx_seq_one_letter_code
_entity_poly.pdbx_strand_id
1 'polypeptide(L)'
;MQTVVLQLDFRQGPLWISDFSTGTPQTGISVIDTDEQVRKLNYEIQDLYDSYYEFDSHGQAVWFNEEKEKRDKSKMLDLFARLNARLAEINDGTFVVDDRETERISNL
;
A
#
# COMPACT_ATOMS: atom_id res chain seq x y z
N MET A 1 8.55 13.23 -15.96
CA MET A 1 8.68 12.54 -14.66
C MET A 1 7.27 12.29 -14.15
N GLN A 2 6.90 11.03 -13.94
CA GLN A 2 5.56 10.65 -13.47
C GLN A 2 5.54 10.61 -11.94
N THR A 3 4.37 10.87 -11.33
CA THR A 3 4.20 10.77 -9.89
C THR A 3 3.52 9.47 -9.55
N VAL A 4 4.17 8.67 -8.70
CA VAL A 4 3.63 7.43 -8.15
C VAL A 4 3.05 7.76 -6.78
N VAL A 5 1.74 7.69 -6.65
CA VAL A 5 1.04 7.97 -5.39
C VAL A 5 0.96 6.69 -4.56
N LEU A 6 1.38 6.77 -3.30
CA LEU A 6 1.10 5.74 -2.31
C LEU A 6 -0.08 6.14 -1.44
N GLN A 7 -1.16 5.36 -1.48
CA GLN A 7 -2.40 5.60 -0.75
C GLN A 7 -3.10 4.27 -0.44
N LEU A 8 -3.65 4.15 0.77
CA LEU A 8 -4.44 2.99 1.18
C LEU A 8 -5.91 3.20 0.87
N ASP A 9 -6.55 2.18 0.31
CA ASP A 9 -7.99 2.08 0.15
C ASP A 9 -8.39 0.61 0.14
N PHE A 10 -9.65 0.32 0.46
CA PHE A 10 -10.14 -1.05 0.54
C PHE A 10 -10.01 -1.76 -0.81
N ARG A 11 -9.40 -2.95 -0.81
CA ARG A 11 -9.04 -3.75 -1.99
C ARG A 11 -8.12 -3.04 -2.96
N GLN A 12 -7.30 -2.10 -2.50
CA GLN A 12 -6.28 -1.50 -3.35
C GLN A 12 -4.93 -1.61 -2.67
N GLY A 13 -3.93 -2.01 -3.46
CA GLY A 13 -2.55 -1.90 -3.01
C GLY A 13 -2.16 -0.45 -2.81
N PRO A 14 -1.13 -0.17 -1.98
CA PRO A 14 -0.65 1.19 -1.75
C PRO A 14 -0.26 1.89 -3.05
N LEU A 15 0.21 1.17 -4.08
CA LEU A 15 0.35 1.72 -5.42
C LEU A 15 -1.05 1.92 -6.02
N TRP A 16 -1.48 3.18 -6.04
CA TRP A 16 -2.86 3.56 -6.36
C TRP A 16 -3.41 2.95 -7.66
N ILE A 17 -2.55 2.79 -8.67
CA ILE A 17 -2.90 2.14 -9.93
C ILE A 17 -2.30 0.73 -9.91
N SER A 18 -3.06 -0.25 -9.40
CA SER A 18 -2.67 -1.65 -9.37
C SER A 18 -3.88 -2.60 -9.50
N ASP A 19 -3.61 -3.85 -9.86
CA ASP A 19 -4.62 -4.92 -9.87
C ASP A 19 -4.88 -5.42 -8.44
N PHE A 20 -6.12 -5.30 -7.96
CA PHE A 20 -6.48 -5.67 -6.59
C PHE A 20 -6.41 -7.18 -6.29
N SER A 21 -6.41 -8.03 -7.32
CA SER A 21 -6.43 -9.49 -7.13
C SER A 21 -5.02 -10.07 -7.07
N THR A 22 -4.08 -9.46 -7.81
CA THR A 22 -2.69 -9.95 -7.90
C THR A 22 -1.67 -9.00 -7.28
N GLY A 23 -2.08 -7.79 -6.91
CA GLY A 23 -1.20 -6.70 -6.47
C GLY A 23 -0.28 -6.18 -7.58
N THR A 24 -0.52 -6.53 -8.85
CA THR A 24 0.33 -6.15 -9.97
C THR A 24 0.26 -4.64 -10.19
N PRO A 25 1.37 -3.90 -10.11
CA PRO A 25 1.36 -2.47 -10.43
C PRO A 25 0.98 -2.25 -11.90
N GLN A 26 0.18 -1.21 -12.14
CA GLN A 26 -0.27 -0.78 -13.47
C GLN A 26 0.03 0.71 -13.66
N THR A 27 1.18 1.14 -13.15
CA THR A 27 1.58 2.55 -13.08
C THR A 27 1.93 3.14 -14.44
N GLY A 28 2.18 2.29 -15.45
CA GLY A 28 2.71 2.71 -16.75
C GLY A 28 4.21 2.99 -16.73
N ILE A 29 4.89 2.65 -15.63
CA ILE A 29 6.33 2.83 -15.44
C ILE A 29 6.97 1.44 -15.41
N SER A 30 7.69 1.10 -16.48
CA SER A 30 8.18 -0.27 -16.71
C SER A 30 9.02 -0.82 -15.55
N VAL A 31 9.86 0.01 -14.91
CA VAL A 31 10.72 -0.46 -13.80
C VAL A 31 9.91 -0.82 -12.56
N ILE A 32 8.72 -0.23 -12.36
CA ILE A 32 7.80 -0.54 -11.26
C ILE A 32 6.93 -1.75 -11.63
N ASP A 33 6.31 -1.69 -12.81
CA ASP A 33 5.31 -2.67 -13.25
C ASP A 33 5.90 -4.07 -13.49
N THR A 34 7.23 -4.17 -13.68
CA THR A 34 7.94 -5.45 -13.86
C THR A 34 8.67 -5.91 -12.60
N ASP A 35 8.69 -5.13 -11.53
CA ASP A 35 9.43 -5.49 -10.30
C ASP A 35 8.60 -6.41 -9.38
N GLU A 36 9.07 -7.65 -9.23
CA GLU A 36 8.37 -8.65 -8.43
C GLU A 36 8.35 -8.32 -6.93
N GLN A 37 9.36 -7.63 -6.41
CA GLN A 37 9.42 -7.27 -4.99
C GLN A 37 8.44 -6.16 -4.68
N VAL A 38 8.34 -5.16 -5.56
CA VAL A 38 7.31 -4.11 -5.49
C VAL A 38 5.92 -4.74 -5.52
N ARG A 39 5.65 -5.65 -6.47
CA ARG A 39 4.36 -6.37 -6.53
C ARG A 39 4.03 -7.09 -5.22
N LYS A 40 4.99 -7.83 -4.66
CA LYS A 40 4.79 -8.56 -3.39
C LYS A 40 4.48 -7.62 -2.24
N LEU A 41 5.26 -6.55 -2.08
CA LEU A 41 5.03 -5.54 -1.04
C LEU A 41 3.69 -4.83 -1.21
N ASN A 42 3.32 -4.50 -2.44
CA ASN A 42 2.01 -3.91 -2.76
C ASN A 42 0.87 -4.81 -2.29
N TYR A 43 0.92 -6.10 -2.61
CA TYR A 43 -0.09 -7.06 -2.18
C TYR A 43 -0.08 -7.32 -0.66
N GLU A 44 1.10 -7.43 -0.03
CA GLU A 44 1.22 -7.63 1.42
C GLU A 44 0.61 -6.46 2.22
N ILE A 45 0.82 -5.23 1.75
CA ILE A 45 0.23 -4.03 2.36
C ILE A 45 -1.29 -4.01 2.17
N GLN A 46 -1.77 -4.35 0.95
CA GLN A 46 -3.19 -4.49 0.67
C GLN A 46 -3.85 -5.49 1.62
N ASP A 47 -3.32 -6.71 1.69
CA ASP A 47 -3.88 -7.80 2.52
C ASP A 47 -3.95 -7.39 4.01
N LEU A 48 -2.90 -6.71 4.50
CA LEU A 48 -2.91 -6.19 5.86
C LEU A 48 -4.00 -5.14 6.07
N TYR A 49 -4.13 -4.16 5.17
CA TYR A 49 -5.12 -3.10 5.28
C TYR A 49 -6.56 -3.62 5.12
N ASP A 50 -6.79 -4.51 4.16
CA ASP A 50 -8.06 -5.20 3.94
C ASP A 50 -8.48 -5.99 5.18
N SER A 51 -7.52 -6.54 5.93
CA SER A 51 -7.78 -7.27 7.17
C SER A 51 -8.34 -6.39 8.31
N TYR A 52 -8.29 -5.06 8.18
CA TYR A 52 -8.90 -4.14 9.14
C TYR A 52 -10.40 -3.98 8.90
N TYR A 53 -10.91 -4.41 7.76
CA TYR A 53 -12.34 -4.38 7.46
C TYR A 53 -13.02 -5.67 7.91
N GLU A 54 -14.11 -5.52 8.64
CA GLU A 54 -14.97 -6.61 9.10
C GLU A 54 -16.36 -6.47 8.48
N PHE A 55 -16.84 -7.56 7.87
CA PHE A 55 -18.14 -7.60 7.20
C PHE A 55 -19.23 -8.12 8.13
N ASP A 56 -20.43 -7.53 8.04
CA ASP A 56 -21.61 -7.92 8.82
C ASP A 56 -21.34 -8.01 10.33
N SER A 57 -20.50 -7.11 10.84
CA SER A 57 -20.04 -7.06 12.23
C SER A 57 -20.44 -5.74 12.89
N HIS A 58 -20.44 -5.67 14.22
CA HIS A 58 -20.69 -4.42 14.96
C HIS A 58 -21.99 -3.68 14.58
N GLY A 59 -22.98 -4.41 14.04
CA GLY A 59 -24.24 -3.83 13.56
C GLY A 59 -24.13 -3.05 12.24
N GLN A 60 -23.04 -3.19 11.50
CA GLN A 60 -22.77 -2.50 10.24
C GLN A 60 -22.39 -3.51 9.15
N ALA A 61 -22.73 -3.19 7.89
CA ALA A 61 -22.37 -4.04 6.74
C ALA A 61 -20.85 -4.12 6.53
N VAL A 62 -20.16 -3.00 6.78
CA VAL A 62 -18.70 -2.88 6.74
C VAL A 62 -18.28 -2.04 7.93
N TRP A 63 -17.42 -2.59 8.78
CA TRP A 63 -16.83 -1.91 9.92
C TRP A 63 -15.31 -1.88 9.80
N PHE A 64 -14.68 -0.76 10.12
CA PHE A 64 -13.22 -0.62 10.10
C PHE A 64 -12.67 -0.71 11.53
N ASN A 65 -11.76 -1.65 11.76
CA ASN A 65 -11.18 -1.94 13.07
C ASN A 65 -9.97 -1.02 13.36
N GLU A 66 -10.25 0.21 13.77
CA GLU A 66 -9.22 1.21 14.12
C GLU A 66 -8.24 0.70 15.21
N GLU A 67 -8.74 -0.09 16.16
CA GLU A 67 -7.91 -0.64 17.23
C GLU A 67 -6.93 -1.71 16.69
N LYS A 68 -7.33 -2.46 15.67
CA LYS A 68 -6.42 -3.37 14.97
C LYS A 68 -5.39 -2.59 14.14
N GLU A 69 -5.81 -1.55 13.43
CA GLU A 69 -4.88 -0.67 12.69
C GLU A 69 -3.79 -0.10 13.61
N LYS A 70 -4.18 0.43 14.79
CA LYS A 70 -3.22 0.94 15.79
C LYS A 70 -2.26 -0.13 16.31
N ARG A 71 -2.75 -1.35 16.56
CA ARG A 71 -1.89 -2.47 17.00
C ARG A 71 -0.89 -2.89 15.93
N ASP A 72 -1.32 -2.88 14.68
CA ASP A 72 -0.51 -3.28 13.53
C ASP A 72 0.31 -2.11 12.93
N LYS A 73 0.24 -0.90 13.52
CA LYS A 73 0.96 0.31 13.10
C LYS A 73 2.42 0.07 12.74
N SER A 74 3.18 -0.57 13.63
CA SER A 74 4.61 -0.83 13.41
C SER A 74 4.86 -1.76 12.22
N LYS A 75 4.01 -2.76 12.03
CA LYS A 75 4.06 -3.70 10.91
C LYS A 75 3.76 -2.97 9.59
N MET A 76 2.74 -2.12 9.57
CA MET A 76 2.40 -1.34 8.39
C MET A 76 3.54 -0.37 8.02
N LEU A 77 4.13 0.33 8.98
CA LEU A 77 5.28 1.21 8.74
C LEU A 77 6.51 0.47 8.21
N ASP A 78 6.81 -0.73 8.71
CA ASP A 78 7.90 -1.56 8.18
C ASP A 78 7.68 -1.93 6.71
N LEU A 79 6.45 -2.30 6.33
CA LEU A 79 6.10 -2.61 4.95
C LEU A 79 6.25 -1.38 4.04
N PHE A 80 5.77 -0.21 4.46
CA PHE A 80 5.94 1.04 3.71
C PHE A 80 7.42 1.45 3.60
N ALA A 81 8.22 1.26 4.65
CA ALA A 81 9.65 1.52 4.59
C ALA A 81 10.34 0.63 3.55
N ARG A 82 10.00 -0.67 3.52
CA ARG A 82 10.51 -1.62 2.52
C ARG A 82 10.07 -1.28 1.10
N LEU A 83 8.81 -0.86 0.92
CA LEU A 83 8.28 -0.44 -0.38
C LEU A 83 9.00 0.82 -0.89
N ASN A 84 9.08 1.86 -0.07
CA ASN A 84 9.79 3.10 -0.41
C ASN A 84 11.27 2.86 -0.71
N ALA A 85 11.94 2.01 0.08
CA ALA A 85 13.33 1.66 -0.17
C ALA A 85 13.50 0.96 -1.52
N ARG A 86 12.61 0.01 -1.87
CA ARG A 86 12.67 -0.67 -3.16
C ARG A 86 12.37 0.28 -4.32
N LEU A 87 11.38 1.16 -4.18
CA LEU A 87 11.07 2.19 -5.17
C LEU A 87 12.25 3.14 -5.39
N ALA A 88 12.95 3.54 -4.32
CA ALA A 88 14.16 4.37 -4.43
C ALA A 88 15.32 3.65 -5.13
N GLU A 89 15.50 2.35 -4.86
CA GLU A 89 16.55 1.52 -5.48
C GLU A 89 16.34 1.37 -7.00
N ILE A 90 15.11 1.15 -7.44
CA ILE A 90 14.78 0.94 -8.87
C ILE A 90 14.51 2.25 -9.62
N ASN A 91 14.57 3.39 -8.95
CA ASN A 91 14.28 4.67 -9.57
C ASN A 91 15.38 5.04 -10.58
N ASP A 92 15.02 4.99 -11.86
CA ASP A 92 15.85 5.33 -13.01
C ASP A 92 15.74 6.81 -13.43
N GLY A 93 15.08 7.63 -12.61
CA GLY A 93 14.80 9.05 -12.87
C GLY A 93 13.49 9.29 -13.64
N THR A 94 12.72 8.24 -13.98
CA THR A 94 11.45 8.41 -14.69
C THR A 94 10.28 8.80 -13.79
N PHE A 95 10.41 8.61 -12.47
CA PHE A 95 9.34 8.86 -11.50
C PHE A 95 9.79 9.46 -10.16
N VAL A 96 8.81 10.02 -9.44
CA VAL A 96 8.91 10.42 -8.04
C VAL A 96 7.78 9.77 -7.24
N VAL A 97 8.00 9.58 -5.94
CA VAL A 97 7.02 8.99 -5.02
C VAL A 97 6.34 10.10 -4.22
N ASP A 98 5.01 10.09 -4.20
CA ASP A 98 4.13 10.88 -3.32
C ASP A 98 3.54 9.92 -2.27
N ASP A 99 4.22 9.76 -1.15
CA ASP A 99 3.78 8.87 -0.05
C ASP A 99 2.86 9.63 0.92
N ARG A 100 1.57 9.30 0.90
CA ARG A 100 0.55 9.94 1.72
C ARG A 100 0.23 9.18 3.00
N GLU A 101 0.82 7.99 3.18
CA GLU A 101 0.40 7.03 4.18
C GLU A 101 1.39 6.96 5.34
N THR A 102 2.70 7.02 5.07
CA THR A 102 3.71 6.89 6.13
C THR A 102 3.51 7.92 7.25
N GLU A 103 3.24 9.18 6.92
CA GLU A 103 2.98 10.22 7.93
C GLU A 103 1.64 9.99 8.65
N ARG A 104 0.57 9.65 7.92
CA ARG A 104 -0.75 9.34 8.51
C ARG A 104 -0.65 8.19 9.52
N ILE A 105 -0.02 7.09 9.12
CA ILE A 105 0.15 5.89 9.94
C ILE A 105 1.03 6.19 11.16
N SER A 106 2.08 6.99 10.99
CA SER A 106 2.95 7.41 12.10
C SER A 106 2.20 8.20 13.18
N ASN A 107 1.10 8.87 12.82
CA ASN A 107 0.27 9.68 13.72
C ASN A 107 -0.97 8.95 14.26
N LEU A 108 -1.14 7.64 13.99
CA LEU A 108 -2.18 6.80 14.60
C LEU A 108 -2.00 6.61 16.11
#